data_AF-A0A822E0Q4-F1
#
_entry.id   AF-A0A822E0Q4-F1
#
_cell.length_a   1.000
_cell.length_b   1.000
_cell.length_c   1.000
_cell.angle_alpha   90.00
_cell.angle_beta   90.00
_cell.angle_gamma   90.00
#
_symmetry.space_group_name_H-M   'P 1'
#
loop_
_entity.id
_entity.type
_entity.pdbx_description
1 polymer ?
#
loop_
_entity_poly.entity_id
_entity_poly.type
_entity_poly.pdbx_seq_one_letter_code
_entity_poly.pdbx_strand_id
1 'polypeptide(L)'
;MDTETNDPFAKAYDEKVRPLMNKIDEARRYLSPNRDRITFPNVVVVGDQSSGKSSLLEALSLVELPKGTGIVTRCPLVLRLRNSKERKVYRLYDDNQKTLLDEENLNMSQYIEQETRKLAGNQKNIVHELIELQIEDHRVRDLTVVDLP
;
A
#
# COMPACT_ATOMS: atom_id res chain seq x y z
N MET A 1 -19.99 -20.15 15.40
CA MET A 1 -21.05 -20.34 14.40
C MET A 1 -20.80 -19.29 13.35
N ASP A 2 -20.02 -19.67 12.33
CA ASP A 2 -19.66 -18.79 11.23
C ASP A 2 -20.87 -18.65 10.33
N THR A 3 -21.55 -17.51 10.41
CA THR A 3 -22.49 -17.12 9.37
C THR A 3 -21.65 -16.75 8.14
N GLU A 4 -21.35 -17.75 7.31
CA GLU A 4 -21.05 -17.53 5.90
C GLU A 4 -22.22 -16.74 5.34
N THR A 5 -22.02 -15.42 5.27
CA THR A 5 -22.97 -14.51 4.67
C THR A 5 -22.84 -14.79 3.18
N ASN A 6 -23.76 -15.62 2.66
CA ASN A 6 -23.95 -15.88 1.24
C ASN A 6 -24.49 -14.60 0.57
N ASP A 7 -23.73 -13.51 0.67
CA ASP A 7 -24.02 -12.21 0.10
C ASP A 7 -23.74 -12.30 -1.41
N PRO A 8 -24.79 -12.28 -2.26
CA PRO A 8 -24.62 -12.36 -3.70
C PRO A 8 -23.75 -11.21 -4.24
N PHE A 9 -23.73 -10.07 -3.54
CA PHE A 9 -22.88 -8.94 -3.89
C PHE A 9 -21.41 -9.24 -3.63
N ALA A 10 -21.06 -9.76 -2.45
CA ALA A 10 -19.69 -10.15 -2.12
C ALA A 10 -19.15 -11.19 -3.10
N LYS A 11 -19.96 -12.20 -3.45
CA LYS A 11 -19.58 -13.21 -4.44
C LYS A 11 -19.33 -12.61 -5.82
N ALA A 12 -20.26 -11.78 -6.32
CA ALA A 12 -20.10 -11.12 -7.62
C ALA A 12 -18.90 -10.17 -7.65
N TYR A 13 -18.63 -9.50 -6.53
CA TYR A 13 -17.48 -8.62 -6.35
C TYR A 13 -16.16 -9.42 -6.44
N ASP A 14 -16.05 -10.52 -5.70
CA ASP A 14 -14.85 -11.36 -5.70
C ASP A 14 -14.59 -12.02 -7.05
N GLU A 15 -15.63 -12.44 -7.77
CA GLU A 15 -15.49 -13.09 -9.08
C GLU A 15 -15.22 -12.10 -10.21
N LYS A 16 -15.73 -10.87 -10.14
CA LYS A 16 -15.69 -9.92 -11.27
C LYS A 16 -14.83 -8.68 -11.03
N VAL A 17 -14.90 -8.08 -9.84
CA VAL A 17 -14.27 -6.78 -9.55
C VAL A 17 -12.84 -6.97 -9.05
N ARG A 18 -12.63 -7.87 -8.09
CA ARG A 18 -11.29 -8.13 -7.52
C ARG A 18 -10.24 -8.54 -8.57
N PRO A 19 -10.54 -9.40 -9.57
CA PRO A 19 -9.57 -9.72 -10.62
C PRO A 19 -9.22 -8.51 -11.50
N LEU A 20 -10.18 -7.62 -11.76
CA LEU A 20 -9.92 -6.38 -12.51
C LEU A 20 -9.01 -5.43 -11.73
N MET A 21 -9.25 -5.28 -10.43
CA MET A 21 -8.37 -4.50 -9.54
C MET A 21 -6.94 -5.05 -9.55
N ASN A 22 -6.78 -6.37 -9.43
CA ASN A 22 -5.47 -6.98 -9.48
C ASN A 22 -4.75 -6.77 -10.82
N LYS A 23 -5.48 -6.83 -11.94
CA LYS A 23 -4.93 -6.53 -13.28
C LYS A 23 -4.52 -5.07 -13.42
N ILE A 24 -5.26 -4.13 -12.82
CA ILE A 24 -4.90 -2.71 -12.81
C ILE A 24 -3.58 -2.51 -12.05
N ASP A 25 -3.40 -3.15 -10.89
CA ASP A 25 -2.12 -3.04 -10.17
C ASP A 25 -0.96 -3.68 -10.93
N GLU A 26 -1.21 -4.84 -11.55
CA GLU A 26 -0.21 -5.54 -12.37
C GLU A 26 0.21 -4.68 -13.57
N ALA A 27 -0.77 -4.13 -14.31
CA ALA A 27 -0.51 -3.23 -15.42
C ALA A 27 0.22 -1.95 -14.96
N ARG A 28 -0.09 -1.43 -13.77
CA ARG A 28 0.62 -0.30 -13.16
C ARG A 28 2.10 -0.62 -12.99
N ARG A 29 2.45 -1.79 -12.44
CA ARG A 29 3.86 -2.20 -12.28
C ARG A 29 4.57 -2.34 -13.62
N TYR A 30 3.96 -3.04 -14.59
CA TYR A 30 4.58 -3.24 -15.90
C TYR A 30 4.80 -1.95 -16.69
N LEU A 31 3.91 -0.97 -16.53
CA LEU A 31 3.94 0.28 -17.29
C LEU A 31 4.57 1.45 -16.51
N SER A 32 4.97 1.23 -15.25
CA SER A 32 5.64 2.23 -14.41
C SER A 32 6.96 2.81 -14.97
N PRO A 33 7.72 2.15 -15.87
CA PRO A 33 8.85 2.77 -16.55
C PRO A 33 8.47 3.76 -17.67
N ASN A 34 7.22 3.76 -18.15
CA ASN A 34 6.72 4.58 -19.26
C ASN A 34 5.46 5.37 -18.85
N ARG A 35 5.52 6.08 -17.72
CA ARG A 35 4.38 6.72 -17.04
C ARG A 35 3.56 7.72 -17.87
N ASP A 36 4.10 8.21 -18.98
CA ASP A 36 3.55 9.38 -19.68
C ASP A 36 2.40 9.06 -20.65
N ARG A 37 2.01 7.79 -20.83
CA ARG A 37 1.01 7.42 -21.86
C ARG A 37 -0.25 6.74 -21.34
N ILE A 38 -0.22 6.13 -20.15
CA ILE A 38 -1.34 5.33 -19.64
C ILE A 38 -1.59 5.67 -18.17
N THR A 39 -2.77 6.23 -17.90
CA THR A 39 -3.25 6.55 -16.56
C THR A 39 -4.12 5.42 -16.02
N PHE A 40 -3.78 4.92 -14.82
CA PHE A 40 -4.60 3.94 -14.10
C PHE A 40 -5.47 4.63 -13.04
N PRO A 41 -6.68 4.11 -12.75
CA PRO A 41 -7.49 4.63 -11.65
C PRO A 41 -6.75 4.42 -10.32
N ASN A 42 -6.60 5.51 -9.56
CA ASN A 42 -5.90 5.53 -8.27
C ASN A 42 -6.68 6.38 -7.27
N VAL A 43 -6.69 5.96 -6.00
CA VAL A 43 -7.06 6.84 -4.90
C VAL A 43 -5.79 7.39 -4.30
N VAL A 44 -5.57 8.69 -4.47
CA VAL A 44 -4.39 9.38 -3.95
C VAL A 44 -4.82 10.22 -2.77
N VAL A 45 -4.05 10.15 -1.68
CA VAL A 45 -4.27 10.98 -0.50
C VAL A 45 -3.33 12.17 -0.60
N VAL A 46 -3.89 13.39 -0.64
CA VAL A 46 -3.14 14.65 -0.78
C VAL A 46 -3.58 15.61 0.32
N GLY A 47 -2.65 16.41 0.83
CA GLY A 47 -2.91 17.41 1.88
C GLY A 47 -1.63 17.93 2.50
N ASP A 48 -1.72 19.06 3.21
CA ASP A 48 -0.57 19.73 3.82
C ASP A 48 0.13 18.88 4.88
N GLN A 49 1.40 19.19 5.18
CA GLN A 49 2.12 18.55 6.29
C GLN A 49 1.28 18.67 7.58
N SER A 50 1.16 17.58 8.34
CA SER A 50 0.35 17.53 9.57
C SER A 50 -1.18 17.53 9.39
N SER A 51 -1.71 17.44 8.16
CA SER A 51 -3.16 17.35 7.91
C SER A 51 -3.82 16.01 8.28
N GLY A 52 -3.10 15.10 8.95
CA GLY A 52 -3.62 13.79 9.37
C GLY A 52 -3.63 12.70 8.30
N LYS A 53 -2.95 12.89 7.15
CA LYS A 53 -2.84 11.87 6.08
C LYS A 53 -2.36 10.52 6.60
N SER A 54 -1.26 10.52 7.36
CA SER A 54 -0.70 9.30 7.94
C SER A 54 -1.72 8.60 8.85
N SER A 55 -2.49 9.35 9.65
CA SER A 55 -3.54 8.79 10.49
C SER A 55 -4.71 8.19 9.71
N LEU A 56 -5.10 8.79 8.57
CA LEU A 56 -6.09 8.20 7.67
C LEU A 56 -5.57 6.90 7.06
N LEU A 57 -4.32 6.90 6.59
CA LEU A 57 -3.69 5.72 5.99
C LEU A 57 -3.51 4.60 7.02
N GLU A 58 -3.15 4.93 8.26
CA GLU A 58 -3.10 3.99 9.39
C GLU A 58 -4.46 3.39 9.68
N ALA A 59 -5.52 4.20 9.70
CA ALA A 59 -6.89 3.72 9.95
C ALA A 59 -7.38 2.79 8.82
N LEU A 60 -7.00 3.07 7.56
CA LEU A 60 -7.37 2.25 6.42
C LEU A 60 -6.55 0.96 6.33
N SER A 61 -5.23 1.05 6.53
CA SER A 61 -4.30 -0.06 6.36
C SER A 61 -4.11 -0.92 7.60
N LEU A 62 -4.47 -0.41 8.78
CA LEU A 62 -4.20 -1.04 10.07
C LEU A 62 -2.70 -1.31 10.29
N VAL A 63 -1.85 -0.47 9.70
CA VAL A 63 -0.40 -0.50 9.81
C VAL A 63 0.08 0.87 10.29
N GLU A 64 0.96 0.88 11.29
CA GLU A 64 1.58 2.11 11.78
C GLU A 64 2.54 2.69 10.73
N LEU A 65 2.38 3.98 10.42
CA LEU A 65 3.24 4.68 9.49
C LEU A 65 4.23 5.58 10.23
N PRO A 66 5.38 5.89 9.63
CA PRO A 66 6.34 6.81 10.23
C PRO A 66 5.74 8.18 10.49
N LYS A 67 5.92 8.67 11.73
CA LYS A 67 5.53 10.00 12.19
C LYS A 67 6.78 10.77 12.59
N GLY A 68 6.95 11.99 12.08
CA GLY A 68 8.12 12.82 12.40
C GLY A 68 7.95 14.29 12.05
N THR A 69 8.90 15.11 12.51
CA THR A 69 9.01 16.54 12.18
C THR A 69 9.96 16.71 10.98
N GLY A 70 9.48 17.30 9.87
CA GLY A 70 10.24 17.46 8.61
C GLY A 70 9.61 16.73 7.41
N ILE A 71 10.35 16.56 6.30
CA ILE A 71 9.88 15.79 5.13
C ILE A 71 9.88 14.31 5.52
N VAL A 72 8.70 13.80 5.87
CA VAL A 72 8.51 12.42 6.33
C VAL A 72 8.48 11.46 5.13
N THR A 73 7.77 11.84 4.06
CA THR A 73 7.64 11.05 2.84
C THR A 73 8.73 11.46 1.85
N ARG A 74 9.86 10.73 1.83
CA ARG A 74 10.99 10.97 0.90
C ARG A 74 10.94 10.09 -0.35
N CYS A 75 10.07 9.08 -0.34
CA CYS A 75 9.75 8.20 -1.45
C CYS A 75 8.24 7.94 -1.42
N PRO A 76 7.57 7.79 -2.58
CA PRO A 76 6.17 7.39 -2.61
C PRO A 76 5.93 6.07 -1.86
N LEU A 77 4.87 6.02 -1.05
CA LEU A 77 4.43 4.80 -0.38
C LEU A 77 3.10 4.35 -0.97
N VAL A 78 3.05 3.14 -1.51
CA VAL A 78 1.85 2.50 -2.06
C VAL A 78 1.38 1.44 -1.08
N LEU A 79 0.15 1.58 -0.59
CA LEU A 79 -0.52 0.63 0.29
C LEU A 79 -1.62 -0.09 -0.50
N ARG A 80 -1.41 -1.38 -0.78
CA ARG A 80 -2.37 -2.26 -1.44
C ARG A 80 -3.13 -3.07 -0.40
N LEU A 81 -4.35 -2.67 -0.11
CA LEU A 81 -5.21 -3.31 0.88
C LEU A 81 -6.05 -4.38 0.19
N ARG A 82 -5.98 -5.63 0.62
CA ARG A 82 -6.75 -6.74 0.05
C ARG A 82 -7.53 -7.43 1.15
N ASN A 83 -8.84 -7.54 0.99
CA ASN A 83 -9.66 -8.25 1.95
C ASN A 83 -9.32 -9.74 1.89
N SER A 84 -8.90 -10.33 3.02
CA SER A 84 -8.50 -11.73 3.13
C SER A 84 -8.91 -12.28 4.48
N LYS A 85 -9.10 -13.61 4.60
CA LYS A 85 -9.43 -14.24 5.89
C LYS A 85 -8.28 -14.18 6.89
N GLU A 86 -7.05 -14.14 6.39
CA GLU A 86 -5.83 -14.13 7.20
C GLU A 86 -5.15 -12.77 7.14
N ARG A 87 -4.54 -12.36 8.26
CA ARG A 87 -3.70 -11.16 8.30
C ARG A 87 -2.31 -11.48 7.78
N LYS A 88 -1.88 -10.79 6.71
CA LYS A 88 -0.52 -10.89 6.16
C LYS A 88 -0.08 -9.56 5.59
N VAL A 89 1.18 -9.19 5.80
CA VAL A 89 1.78 -7.98 5.20
C VAL A 89 2.95 -8.39 4.33
N TYR A 90 2.99 -7.88 3.10
CA TYR A 90 4.02 -8.18 2.13
C TYR A 90 4.75 -6.92 1.68
N ARG A 91 6.08 -6.99 1.55
CA ARG A 91 6.85 -6.07 0.71
C ARG A 91 6.79 -6.55 -0.74
N LEU A 92 6.50 -5.66 -1.67
CA LEU A 92 6.41 -5.95 -3.10
C LEU A 92 7.55 -5.26 -3.85
N TYR A 93 8.16 -5.98 -4.79
CA TYR A 93 9.28 -5.50 -5.61
C TYR A 93 8.91 -5.47 -7.10
N ASP A 94 9.68 -4.72 -7.88
CA ASP A 94 9.42 -4.51 -9.31
C ASP A 94 9.53 -5.79 -10.15
N ASP A 95 10.27 -6.79 -9.66
CA ASP A 95 10.46 -8.09 -10.31
C ASP A 95 9.37 -9.13 -9.96
N ASN A 96 8.22 -8.65 -9.46
CA ASN A 96 7.10 -9.46 -8.96
C ASN A 96 7.43 -10.34 -7.75
N GLN A 97 8.61 -10.18 -7.12
CA GLN A 97 8.85 -10.82 -5.84
C GLN A 97 7.99 -10.18 -4.75
N LYS A 98 7.53 -11.02 -3.82
CA LYS A 98 6.89 -10.59 -2.59
C LYS A 98 7.54 -11.26 -1.40
N THR A 99 7.83 -10.49 -0.36
CA THR A 99 8.39 -10.99 0.90
C THR A 99 7.35 -10.81 1.99
N LEU A 100 7.00 -11.89 2.69
CA LEU A 100 6.15 -11.82 3.87
C LEU A 100 6.92 -11.11 5.00
N LEU A 101 6.30 -10.11 5.60
CA LEU A 101 6.83 -9.41 6.77
C LEU A 101 6.23 -10.02 8.03
N ASP A 102 7.09 -10.30 9.00
CA ASP A 102 6.72 -10.83 10.31
C ASP A 102 6.31 -9.69 11.24
N GLU A 103 5.02 -9.34 11.24
CA GLU A 103 4.48 -8.26 12.07
C GLU A 103 4.59 -8.51 13.58
N GLU A 104 4.85 -9.74 14.03
CA GLU A 104 5.05 -10.02 15.46
C GLU A 104 6.40 -9.50 15.96
N ASN A 105 7.41 -9.51 15.08
CA ASN A 105 8.78 -9.12 15.41
C ASN A 105 9.24 -7.83 14.71
N LEU A 106 8.43 -7.29 13.79
CA LEU A 106 8.77 -6.13 12.99
C LEU A 106 7.90 -4.91 13.35
N ASN A 107 8.54 -3.82 13.78
CA ASN A 107 7.87 -2.53 13.84
C ASN A 107 7.76 -1.93 12.43
N MET A 108 6.53 -1.85 11.90
CA MET A 108 6.27 -1.39 10.53
C MET A 108 6.72 0.04 10.26
N SER A 109 6.51 0.95 11.22
CA SER A 109 6.98 2.33 11.09
C SER A 109 8.50 2.39 10.90
N GLN A 110 9.25 1.68 11.75
CA GLN A 110 10.72 1.60 11.65
C GLN A 110 11.18 0.90 10.37
N TYR A 111 10.48 -0.14 9.94
CA TYR A 111 10.77 -0.82 8.67
C TYR A 111 10.64 0.13 7.48
N ILE A 112 9.54 0.88 7.40
CA ILE A 112 9.32 1.86 6.32
C ILE A 112 10.39 2.95 6.34
N GLU A 113 10.80 3.44 7.52
CA GLU A 113 11.92 4.40 7.61
C GLU A 113 13.24 3.83 7.12
N GLN A 114 13.55 2.58 7.46
CA GLN A 114 14.77 1.91 7.03
C GLN A 114 14.78 1.70 5.51
N GLU A 115 13.68 1.23 4.93
CA GLU A 115 13.53 1.10 3.48
C GLU A 115 13.65 2.45 2.78
N THR A 116 13.04 3.50 3.35
CA THR A 116 13.16 4.87 2.85
C THR A 116 14.62 5.34 2.86
N ARG A 117 15.38 5.03 3.92
CA ARG A 117 16.81 5.37 4.00
C ARG A 117 17.66 4.56 3.01
N LYS A 118 17.31 3.30 2.72
CA LYS A 118 18.00 2.50 1.70
C LYS A 118 17.82 3.10 0.30
N LEU A 119 16.62 3.60 -0.02
CA LEU A 119 16.32 4.19 -1.32
C LEU A 119 16.80 5.65 -1.45
N ALA A 120 16.47 6.51 -0.49
CA ALA A 120 16.76 7.95 -0.54
C ALA A 120 18.09 8.37 0.10
N GLY A 121 18.80 7.44 0.74
CA GLY A 121 19.98 7.72 1.55
C GLY A 121 19.66 8.42 2.87
N ASN A 122 20.71 8.89 3.55
CA ASN A 122 20.61 9.57 4.86
C ASN A 122 20.39 11.09 4.75
N GLN A 123 20.42 11.64 3.53
CA GLN A 123 20.18 13.07 3.27
C GLN A 123 18.68 13.35 3.03
N LYS A 124 18.27 14.62 2.94
CA LYS A 124 16.87 15.02 2.67
C LYS A 124 16.48 14.89 1.18
N ASN A 125 17.02 13.89 0.49
CA ASN A 125 16.76 13.67 -0.93
C ASN A 125 15.36 13.07 -1.10
N ILE A 126 14.70 13.45 -2.20
CA ILE A 126 13.42 12.87 -2.63
C ILE A 126 13.73 11.97 -3.82
N VAL A 127 13.23 10.74 -3.78
CA VAL A 127 13.44 9.73 -4.82
C VAL A 127 12.11 9.27 -5.42
N HIS A 128 12.13 8.82 -6.67
CA HIS A 128 10.92 8.41 -7.40
C HIS A 128 10.62 6.92 -7.25
N GLU A 129 11.61 6.14 -6.81
CA GLU A 129 11.48 4.76 -6.36
C GLU A 129 10.47 4.69 -5.22
N LEU A 130 9.56 3.71 -5.30
CA LEU A 130 8.45 3.60 -4.36
C LEU A 130 8.63 2.43 -3.41
N ILE A 131 8.01 2.55 -2.24
CA ILE A 131 7.78 1.45 -1.32
C ILE A 131 6.34 0.99 -1.55
N GLU A 132 6.15 -0.23 -2.04
CA GLU A 132 4.87 -0.90 -2.13
C GLU A 132 4.75 -1.98 -1.05
N LEU A 133 3.68 -1.87 -0.25
CA LEU A 133 3.26 -2.85 0.74
C LEU A 133 1.87 -3.38 0.38
N GLN A 134 1.67 -4.69 0.50
CA GLN A 134 0.34 -5.31 0.41
C GLN A 134 -0.10 -5.78 1.79
N ILE A 135 -1.24 -5.30 2.24
CA ILE A 135 -1.86 -5.68 3.50
C ILE A 135 -3.07 -6.54 3.16
N GLU A 136 -3.05 -7.78 3.61
CA GLU A 136 -4.16 -8.70 3.59
C GLU A 136 -4.77 -8.77 4.99
N ASP A 137 -6.06 -8.48 5.14
CA ASP A 137 -6.78 -8.54 6.42
C ASP A 137 -8.29 -8.59 6.19
N HIS A 138 -9.06 -9.21 7.09
CA HIS A 138 -10.52 -9.31 6.92
C HIS A 138 -11.24 -7.98 7.19
N ARG A 139 -10.56 -7.04 7.86
CA ARG A 139 -11.09 -5.72 8.24
C ARG A 139 -10.86 -4.66 7.16
N VAL A 140 -9.91 -4.89 6.25
CA VAL A 140 -9.64 -3.93 5.17
C VAL A 140 -10.53 -4.19 3.97
N ARG A 141 -10.77 -3.14 3.17
CA ARG A 141 -11.44 -3.25 1.87
C ARG A 141 -10.40 -3.28 0.77
N ASP A 142 -10.76 -3.87 -0.38
CA ASP A 142 -9.91 -3.87 -1.56
C ASP A 142 -9.72 -2.44 -2.06
N LEU A 143 -8.53 -1.89 -1.82
CA LEU A 143 -8.18 -0.51 -2.14
C LEU A 143 -6.69 -0.43 -2.42
N THR A 144 -6.27 0.49 -3.29
CA THR A 144 -4.87 0.83 -3.47
C THR A 144 -4.74 2.33 -3.21
N VAL A 145 -3.96 2.69 -2.19
CA VAL A 145 -3.74 4.08 -1.77
C VAL A 145 -2.28 4.46 -1.99
N VAL A 146 -2.05 5.68 -2.46
CA VAL A 146 -0.71 6.23 -2.67
C VAL A 146 -0.51 7.45 -1.78
N ASP A 147 0.55 7.43 -1.00
CA ASP A 147 1.12 8.58 -0.28
C ASP A 147 2.31 9.12 -1.07
N LEU A 148 2.33 10.44 -1.29
CA LEU A 148 3.34 11.11 -2.10
C LEU A 148 4.12 12.13 -1.23
N PRO A 149 5.42 12.33 -1.51
CA PRO A 149 6.24 13.42 -0.94
C PRO A 149 5.65 14.82 -1.07
#